data_AF-A0A9X0P0T9-F1
#
_entry.id   AF-A0A9X0P0T9-F1
#
_cell.length_a   1.000
_cell.length_b   1.000
_cell.length_c   1.000
_cell.angle_alpha   90.00
_cell.angle_beta   90.00
_cell.angle_gamma   90.00
#
_symmetry.space_group_name_H-M   'P 1'
#
loop_
_entity.id
_entity.type
_entity.pdbx_description
1 polymer ?
#
loop_
_entity_poly.entity_id
_entity_poly.type
_entity_poly.pdbx_seq_one_letter_code
_entity_poly.pdbx_strand_id
1 'polypeptide(L)'
;MNRIVLGAMIALALAGLGAFWWQGRAQIERGAPPPVPAEPVVAEPEVPASDPGDMVGPAPPEASELTKEQRRFFRYDRNRDWRITRTEMLSSRTDAFRKLDVDGNNLLDFEEW
;
A
#
# COMPACT_ATOMS: atom_id res chain seq x y z
N MET A 1 42.68 -25.69 -22.27
CA MET A 1 42.44 -25.99 -20.85
C MET A 1 41.62 -24.90 -20.13
N ASN A 2 42.10 -23.65 -20.06
CA ASN A 2 41.41 -22.58 -19.29
C ASN A 2 39.94 -22.34 -19.64
N ARG A 3 39.56 -22.43 -20.92
CA ARG A 3 38.16 -22.21 -21.35
C ARG A 3 37.19 -23.30 -20.85
N ILE A 4 37.67 -24.54 -20.74
CA ILE A 4 36.86 -25.67 -20.25
C ILE A 4 36.67 -25.55 -18.73
N VAL A 5 37.73 -25.20 -18.01
CA VAL A 5 37.68 -24.96 -16.55
C VAL A 5 36.77 -23.78 -16.23
N LEU A 6 36.88 -22.68 -16.99
CA LEU A 6 36.01 -21.52 -16.83
C LEU A 6 34.55 -21.86 -17.11
N GLY A 7 34.27 -22.62 -18.17
CA GLY A 7 32.94 -23.11 -18.48
C GLY A 7 32.35 -24.00 -17.39
N ALA A 8 33.15 -24.90 -16.82
CA ALA A 8 32.72 -25.77 -15.71
C ALA A 8 32.39 -24.95 -14.45
N MET A 9 33.18 -23.92 -14.13
CA MET A 9 32.87 -23.03 -13.00
C MET A 9 31.60 -22.23 -13.22
N ILE A 10 31.37 -21.70 -14.43
CA ILE A 10 30.16 -20.97 -14.77
C ILE A 10 28.93 -21.90 -14.68
N ALA A 11 29.03 -23.12 -15.20
CA ALA A 11 27.96 -24.10 -15.11
C ALA A 11 27.61 -24.46 -13.65
N LEU A 12 28.63 -24.64 -12.80
CA LEU A 12 28.43 -24.85 -11.36
C LEU A 12 27.79 -23.65 -10.67
N ALA A 13 28.21 -22.43 -11.01
CA ALA A 13 27.63 -21.21 -10.45
C ALA A 13 26.16 -21.08 -10.83
N LEU A 14 25.81 -21.31 -12.10
CA LEU A 14 24.42 -21.27 -12.59
C LEU A 14 23.56 -22.36 -11.95
N ALA A 15 24.08 -23.58 -11.80
CA ALA A 15 23.38 -24.67 -11.11
C ALA A 15 23.13 -24.34 -9.64
N GLY A 16 24.13 -23.76 -8.94
CA GLY A 16 24.00 -23.30 -7.57
C GLY A 16 22.95 -22.19 -7.42
N LEU A 17 22.95 -21.22 -8.34
CA LEU A 17 21.97 -20.13 -8.36
C LEU A 17 20.55 -20.64 -8.60
N GLY A 18 20.38 -21.61 -9.52
CA GLY A 18 19.10 -22.25 -9.78
C GLY A 18 18.58 -23.05 -8.58
N ALA A 19 19.45 -23.83 -7.92
CA ALA A 19 19.10 -24.57 -6.71
C ALA A 19 18.71 -23.62 -5.57
N PHE A 20 19.45 -22.52 -5.38
CA PHE A 20 19.14 -21.50 -4.39
C PHE A 20 17.78 -20.83 -4.66
N TRP A 21 17.50 -20.45 -5.90
CA TRP A 21 16.23 -19.83 -6.30
C TRP A 21 15.04 -20.77 -6.08
N TRP A 22 15.20 -22.07 -6.39
CA TRP A 22 14.17 -23.08 -6.15
C TRP A 22 13.92 -23.31 -4.64
N GLN A 23 14.97 -23.36 -3.82
CA GLN A 23 14.83 -23.54 -2.36
C GLN A 23 14.23 -22.32 -1.65
N GLY A 24 14.52 -21.10 -2.13
CA GLY A 24 13.99 -19.87 -1.55
C GLY A 24 12.46 -19.76 -1.61
N ARG A 25 11.85 -20.23 -2.70
CA ARG A 25 10.38 -20.23 -2.85
C ARG A 25 9.68 -21.14 -1.83
N ALA A 26 10.28 -22.29 -1.50
CA ALA A 26 9.69 -23.25 -0.56
C ALA A 26 9.72 -22.78 0.91
N GLN A 27 10.60 -21.85 1.28
CA GLN A 27 10.69 -21.33 2.65
C GLN A 27 9.60 -20.28 2.94
N ILE A 28 9.17 -19.52 1.94
CA ILE A 28 8.11 -18.52 2.08
C ILE A 28 6.80 -19.17 2.53
N GLU A 29 6.48 -20.36 2.00
CA GLU A 29 5.26 -21.09 2.36
C GLU A 29 5.34 -21.74 3.76
N ARG A 30 6.53 -22.16 4.21
CA ARG A 30 6.71 -22.76 5.55
C ARG A 30 6.69 -21.74 6.69
N GLY A 31 7.13 -20.51 6.42
CA GLY A 31 7.11 -19.42 7.40
C GLY A 31 5.77 -18.70 7.49
N ALA A 32 4.80 -19.06 6.64
CA ALA A 32 3.46 -18.52 6.75
C ALA A 32 2.86 -18.94 8.10
N PRO A 33 2.35 -17.99 8.90
CA PRO A 33 1.56 -18.33 10.07
C PRO A 33 0.42 -19.27 9.63
N PRO A 34 0.08 -20.30 10.42
CA PRO A 34 -1.10 -21.08 10.13
C PRO A 34 -2.30 -20.14 9.97
N PRO A 35 -3.22 -20.39 9.03
CA PRO A 35 -4.40 -19.57 8.89
C PRO A 35 -5.07 -19.48 10.25
N VAL A 36 -5.30 -18.25 10.73
CA VAL A 36 -6.04 -18.03 11.97
C VAL A 36 -7.39 -18.72 11.79
N PRO A 37 -7.82 -19.60 12.71
CA PRO A 37 -9.14 -20.19 12.63
C PRO A 37 -10.15 -19.07 12.44
N ALA A 38 -10.97 -19.15 11.39
CA ALA A 38 -12.04 -18.19 11.18
C ALA A 38 -12.82 -18.13 12.50
N GLU A 39 -12.91 -16.93 13.09
CA GLU A 39 -13.77 -16.75 14.26
C GLU A 39 -15.17 -17.23 13.85
N PRO A 40 -15.85 -18.00 14.71
CA PRO A 40 -17.22 -18.39 14.44
C PRO A 40 -17.99 -17.11 14.17
N VAL A 41 -18.50 -16.96 12.94
CA VAL A 41 -19.38 -15.85 12.59
C VAL A 41 -20.55 -15.98 13.55
N VAL A 42 -20.56 -15.13 14.58
CA VAL A 42 -21.71 -15.02 15.46
C VAL A 42 -22.81 -14.54 14.54
N ALA A 43 -23.79 -15.40 14.29
CA ALA A 43 -24.97 -15.02 13.53
C ALA A 43 -25.56 -13.80 14.25
N GLU A 44 -25.46 -12.64 13.62
CA GLU A 44 -26.16 -11.46 14.08
C GLU A 44 -27.65 -11.84 14.16
N PRO A 45 -28.37 -11.40 15.21
CA PRO A 45 -29.78 -11.71 15.33
C PRO A 45 -30.48 -11.29 14.04
N GLU A 46 -31.21 -12.22 13.41
CA GLU A 46 -32.01 -11.92 12.23
C GLU A 46 -32.97 -10.79 12.58
N VAL A 47 -32.78 -9.64 11.93
CA VAL A 47 -33.68 -8.51 12.04
C VAL A 47 -34.98 -8.92 11.33
N PRO A 48 -36.16 -8.85 11.98
CA PRO A 48 -37.41 -9.16 11.32
C PRO A 48 -37.57 -8.32 10.05
N ALA A 49 -37.98 -8.96 8.96
CA ALA A 49 -38.34 -8.24 7.74
C ALA A 49 -39.52 -7.30 8.07
N SER A 50 -39.28 -5.99 7.96
CA SER A 50 -40.31 -4.96 8.09
C SER A 50 -40.62 -4.43 6.70
N ASP A 51 -41.89 -4.46 6.31
CA ASP A 51 -42.40 -3.75 5.14
C ASP A 51 -42.86 -2.36 5.58
N PRO A 52 -42.11 -1.29 5.26
CA PRO A 52 -42.50 0.05 5.66
C PRO A 52 -43.67 0.60 4.82
N GLY A 53 -44.10 -0.07 3.73
CA GLY A 53 -45.09 0.48 2.81
C GLY A 53 -44.68 1.88 2.32
N ASP A 54 -45.59 2.84 2.44
CA ASP A 54 -45.35 4.25 2.09
C ASP A 54 -44.78 5.09 3.25
N MET A 55 -44.32 4.47 4.35
CA MET A 55 -43.76 5.21 5.48
C MET A 55 -42.43 5.88 5.09
N VAL A 56 -42.40 7.21 5.21
CA VAL A 56 -41.19 8.01 5.04
C VAL A 56 -40.65 8.36 6.42
N GLY A 57 -39.42 7.92 6.71
CA GLY A 57 -38.70 8.31 7.92
C GLY A 57 -38.41 9.81 7.96
N PRO A 58 -38.06 10.36 9.13
CA PRO A 58 -37.64 11.76 9.21
C PRO A 58 -36.41 12.01 8.31
N ALA A 59 -36.25 13.25 7.87
CA ALA A 59 -35.03 13.64 7.16
C ALA A 59 -33.80 13.25 7.99
N PRO A 60 -32.79 12.60 7.39
CA PRO A 60 -31.54 12.28 8.09
C PRO A 60 -30.92 13.55 8.68
N PRO A 61 -30.21 13.44 9.82
CA PRO A 61 -29.45 14.57 10.33
C PRO A 61 -28.40 15.00 9.31
N GLU A 62 -28.22 16.30 9.15
CA GLU A 62 -27.15 16.84 8.32
C GLU A 62 -25.81 16.73 9.05
N ALA A 63 -24.75 16.36 8.31
CA ALA A 63 -23.40 16.40 8.83
C ALA A 63 -22.95 17.85 9.02
N SER A 64 -22.20 18.13 10.08
CA SER A 64 -21.59 19.45 10.25
C SER A 64 -20.58 19.72 9.15
N GLU A 65 -20.74 20.84 8.46
CA GLU A 65 -19.77 21.31 7.46
C GLU A 65 -18.40 21.57 8.08
N LEU A 66 -17.34 21.28 7.30
CA LEU A 66 -15.98 21.58 7.73
C LEU A 66 -15.75 23.09 7.78
N THR A 67 -15.17 23.55 8.90
CA THR A 67 -14.70 24.93 9.05
C THR A 67 -13.67 25.29 7.98
N LYS A 68 -13.44 26.59 7.76
CA LYS A 68 -12.43 27.05 6.79
C LYS A 68 -11.03 26.59 7.21
N GLU A 69 -10.78 26.58 8.52
CA GLU A 69 -9.54 26.18 9.16
C GLU A 69 -9.31 24.68 9.00
N GLN A 70 -10.32 23.85 9.26
CA GLN A 70 -10.24 22.40 9.00
C GLN A 70 -9.98 22.10 7.52
N ARG A 71 -10.62 22.80 6.60
CA ARG A 71 -10.35 22.65 5.16
C ARG A 71 -8.91 23.05 4.79
N ARG A 72 -8.35 24.06 5.43
CA ARG A 72 -6.93 24.44 5.26
C ARG A 72 -6.00 23.40 5.87
N PHE A 73 -6.36 22.84 7.01
CA PHE A 73 -5.60 21.80 7.70
C PHE A 73 -5.53 20.52 6.84
N PHE A 74 -6.68 20.01 6.39
CA PHE A 74 -6.78 18.82 5.55
C PHE A 74 -6.22 18.99 4.13
N ARG A 75 -5.82 20.21 3.75
CA ARG A 75 -5.01 20.40 2.53
C ARG A 75 -3.61 19.81 2.69
N TYR A 76 -3.08 19.79 3.91
CA TYR A 76 -1.73 19.34 4.21
C TYR A 76 -1.70 17.99 4.94
N ASP A 77 -2.66 17.71 5.82
CA ASP A 77 -2.82 16.38 6.46
C ASP A 77 -3.30 15.35 5.41
N ARG A 78 -2.33 14.67 4.77
CA ARG A 78 -2.61 13.76 3.64
C ARG A 78 -3.00 12.37 4.13
N ASN A 79 -2.48 11.95 5.28
CA ASN A 79 -2.74 10.64 5.86
C ASN A 79 -3.93 10.62 6.82
N ARG A 80 -4.54 11.77 7.10
CA ARG A 80 -5.71 11.96 7.97
C ARG A 80 -5.45 11.54 9.41
N ASP A 81 -4.24 11.78 9.91
CA ASP A 81 -3.84 11.46 11.29
C ASP A 81 -4.03 12.64 12.27
N TRP A 82 -4.64 13.74 11.80
CA TRP A 82 -4.88 14.97 12.57
C TRP A 82 -3.59 15.66 13.03
N ARG A 83 -2.48 15.41 12.34
CA ARG A 83 -1.21 16.12 12.52
C ARG A 83 -0.72 16.57 11.15
N ILE A 84 0.17 17.56 11.16
CA ILE A 84 0.87 17.97 9.94
C ILE A 84 2.35 17.81 10.20
N THR A 85 2.95 16.85 9.52
CA THR A 85 4.39 16.63 9.54
C THR A 85 5.12 17.71 8.73
N ARG A 86 6.43 17.85 8.94
CA ARG A 86 7.26 18.76 8.12
C ARG A 86 7.20 18.39 6.64
N THR A 87 7.22 17.09 6.33
CA THR A 87 7.16 16.58 4.96
C THR A 87 5.85 16.99 4.28
N GLU A 88 4.72 16.86 4.98
CA GLU A 88 3.41 17.31 4.50
C GLU A 88 3.34 18.83 4.32
N MET A 89 3.87 19.62 5.27
CA MET A 89 3.93 21.08 5.14
C MET A 89 4.74 21.55 3.92
N LEU A 90 5.79 20.80 3.57
CA LEU A 90 6.67 21.11 2.43
C LEU A 90 6.25 20.42 1.14
N SER A 91 5.18 19.62 1.15
CA SER A 91 4.80 18.81 -0.01
C SER A 91 4.45 19.68 -1.21
N SER A 92 3.72 20.78 -1.02
CA SER A 92 3.34 21.69 -2.11
C SER A 92 4.54 22.34 -2.81
N ARG A 93 5.68 22.44 -2.12
CA ARG A 93 6.92 23.01 -2.68
C ARG A 93 7.71 21.99 -3.48
N THR A 94 7.59 20.72 -3.12
CA THR A 94 8.35 19.61 -3.71
C THR A 94 7.52 18.75 -4.67
N ASP A 95 6.21 18.96 -4.76
CA ASP A 95 5.31 18.18 -5.62
C ASP A 95 5.68 18.29 -7.11
N ALA A 96 6.07 19.48 -7.59
CA ALA A 96 6.48 19.65 -8.99
C ALA A 96 7.79 18.92 -9.29
N PHE A 97 8.76 19.02 -8.39
CA PHE A 97 10.02 18.29 -8.48
C PHE A 97 9.78 16.77 -8.50
N ARG A 98 9.02 16.24 -7.53
CA ARG A 98 8.64 14.82 -7.45
C ARG A 98 7.82 14.32 -8.64
N LYS A 99 7.20 15.21 -9.41
CA LYS A 99 6.47 14.84 -10.63
C LYS A 99 7.42 14.66 -11.82
N LEU A 100 8.52 15.40 -11.82
CA LEU A 100 9.54 15.38 -12.87
C LEU A 100 10.58 14.28 -12.61
N ASP A 101 10.94 14.05 -11.34
CA ASP A 101 11.83 12.96 -10.89
C ASP A 101 11.11 11.61 -11.00
N VAL A 102 11.20 10.98 -12.17
CA VAL A 102 10.50 9.73 -12.50
C VAL A 102 11.24 8.53 -11.92
N ASP A 103 12.57 8.59 -11.89
CA ASP A 103 13.40 7.50 -11.38
C ASP A 103 13.54 7.49 -9.84
N GLY A 104 13.20 8.59 -9.17
CA GLY A 104 13.18 8.73 -7.72
C GLY A 104 14.57 8.90 -7.08
N ASN A 105 15.56 9.32 -7.87
CA ASN A 105 16.93 9.53 -7.39
C ASN A 105 17.15 10.91 -6.74
N ASN A 106 16.11 11.76 -6.71
CA ASN A 106 16.13 13.11 -6.16
C ASN A 106 17.10 14.07 -6.89
N LEU A 107 17.25 13.88 -8.20
CA LEU A 107 17.86 14.77 -9.18
C LEU A 107 16.88 14.89 -10.37
N LEU A 108 17.12 15.83 -11.28
CA LEU A 108 16.43 15.86 -12.57
C LEU A 108 17.50 15.77 -13.65
N ASP A 109 17.41 14.76 -14.50
CA ASP A 109 18.19 14.71 -15.73
C ASP A 109 17.56 15.57 -16.84
N PHE A 110 18.12 15.50 -18.05
CA PHE A 110 17.62 16.32 -19.16
C PHE A 110 16.29 15.80 -19.72
N GLU A 111 16.08 14.50 -19.64
CA GLU A 111 14.88 13.81 -20.10
C GLU A 111 13.69 14.06 -19.16
N GLU A 112 13.96 14.32 -17.88
CA GLU A 112 12.99 14.60 -16.82
C GLU A 112 12.57 16.09 -16.70
N TRP A 113 13.34 17.03 -17.26
CA TRP A 113 13.07 18.49 -17.18
C TRP A 113 12.12 19.01 -18.28
#